data_AF-A0A154M951-F1
#
_entry.id   AF-A0A154M951-F1
#
_cell.length_a   1.000
_cell.length_b   1.000
_cell.length_c   1.000
_cell.angle_alpha   90.00
_cell.angle_beta   90.00
_cell.angle_gamma   90.00
#
_symmetry.space_group_name_H-M   'P 1'
#
loop_
_entity.id
_entity.type
_entity.pdbx_description
1 polymer ?
#
loop_
_entity_poly.entity_id
_entity_poly.type
_entity_poly.pdbx_seq_one_letter_code
_entity_poly.pdbx_strand_id
1 'polypeptide(L)'
;MRAVWKGTIGFGTYAIPVKAYSATEEHNIPLHQVHEPDGGRVRVKWVCEVDGAEVPPTEIVKGHPVPGGDVVLLTGGDFASLIAPTTQSMDVVGFTPAEQVDPTYFARSYYLEPEPAGTKPYVLLSEALQQSGRIAIVKVTLRQRETLGALRVRDQVIVLETMLWPDEIRRPDFPFLHEDVDLRRGELRNAVSLIEDLTQDFEPGRYTDRYREALEALIQAKLDGDDVLQPTAAEQAEGVTRLLAALQRSAVEADSDPVGKAKEASGKAREARTRAKKASAKIKSRAKTS
;
A
#
# COMPACT_ATOMS: atom_id res chain seq x y z
N MET A 1 5.01 -15.39 13.24
CA MET A 1 4.00 -14.49 12.63
C MET A 1 3.97 -13.18 13.42
N ARG A 2 4.13 -12.02 12.79
CA ARG A 2 4.11 -10.72 13.48
C ARG A 2 2.74 -10.08 13.32
N ALA A 3 2.15 -9.62 14.43
CA ALA A 3 0.88 -8.90 14.39
C ALA A 3 1.07 -7.60 13.59
N VAL A 4 0.22 -7.40 12.59
CA VAL A 4 0.21 -6.21 11.73
C VAL A 4 -0.80 -5.17 12.19
N TRP A 5 -1.79 -5.58 12.99
CA TRP A 5 -2.84 -4.72 13.51
C TRP A 5 -3.40 -5.29 14.82
N LYS A 6 -3.88 -4.41 15.69
CA LYS A 6 -4.57 -4.74 16.94
C LYS A 6 -5.79 -3.86 17.05
N GLY A 7 -6.91 -4.43 17.44
CA GLY A 7 -8.15 -3.69 17.65
C GLY A 7 -9.27 -4.58 18.13
N THR A 8 -10.51 -4.16 17.91
CA THR A 8 -11.69 -4.82 18.47
C THR A 8 -12.75 -5.05 17.40
N ILE A 9 -13.30 -6.26 17.33
CA ILE A 9 -14.49 -6.56 16.53
C ILE A 9 -15.72 -6.16 17.33
N GLY A 10 -16.46 -5.16 16.82
CA GLY A 10 -17.77 -4.77 17.30
C GLY A 10 -18.85 -5.63 16.66
N PHE A 11 -19.53 -6.44 17.47
CA PHE A 11 -20.65 -7.28 17.06
C PHE A 11 -21.84 -7.10 18.01
N GLY A 12 -22.79 -6.24 17.63
CA GLY A 12 -23.92 -5.89 18.49
C GLY A 12 -23.42 -5.29 19.82
N THR A 13 -23.67 -6.00 20.92
CA THR A 13 -23.20 -5.61 22.27
C THR A 13 -21.82 -6.20 22.62
N TYR A 14 -21.27 -7.07 21.78
CA TYR A 14 -19.98 -7.71 22.02
C TYR A 14 -18.84 -6.88 21.43
N ALA A 15 -17.78 -6.73 22.22
CA ALA A 15 -16.52 -6.13 21.82
C ALA A 15 -15.42 -7.18 21.99
N ILE A 16 -14.89 -7.68 20.87
CA ILE A 16 -13.95 -8.80 20.85
C ILE A 16 -12.55 -8.28 20.53
N PRO A 17 -11.64 -8.15 21.51
CA PRO A 17 -10.27 -7.73 21.24
C PRO A 17 -9.54 -8.80 20.43
N VAL A 18 -8.95 -8.41 19.31
CA VAL A 18 -8.21 -9.29 18.39
C VAL A 18 -6.91 -8.67 17.89
N LYS A 19 -6.00 -9.53 17.46
CA LYS A 19 -4.79 -9.18 16.69
C LYS A 19 -4.90 -9.77 15.30
N ALA A 20 -4.56 -8.98 14.29
CA ALA A 20 -4.51 -9.45 12.91
C ALA A 20 -3.08 -9.79 12.50
N TYR A 21 -2.92 -10.89 11.80
CA TYR A 21 -1.66 -11.40 11.25
C TYR A 21 -1.82 -11.64 9.75
N SER A 22 -0.81 -11.33 8.93
CA SER A 22 -0.87 -11.60 7.49
C SER A 22 -1.05 -13.10 7.25
N ALA A 23 -2.07 -13.48 6.46
CA ALA A 23 -2.30 -14.87 6.08
C ALA A 23 -1.51 -15.28 4.82
N THR A 24 -0.96 -14.29 4.11
CA THR A 24 -0.12 -14.47 2.93
C THR A 24 1.28 -13.94 3.18
N GLU A 25 2.28 -14.60 2.59
CA GLU A 25 3.68 -14.17 2.56
C GLU A 25 4.18 -14.26 1.11
N GLU A 26 4.93 -13.25 0.68
CA GLU A 26 5.57 -13.26 -0.64
C GLU A 26 6.94 -13.95 -0.51
N HIS A 27 7.15 -15.01 -1.27
CA HIS A 27 8.40 -15.79 -1.26
C HIS A 27 9.34 -15.41 -2.42
N ASN A 28 9.48 -14.11 -2.67
CA ASN A 28 10.37 -13.60 -3.72
C ASN A 28 11.82 -13.60 -3.23
N ILE A 29 12.76 -13.99 -4.11
CA ILE A 29 14.20 -13.86 -3.83
C ILE A 29 14.54 -12.37 -3.87
N PRO A 30 15.03 -11.76 -2.77
CA PRO A 30 15.31 -10.34 -2.73
C PRO A 30 16.51 -10.02 -3.63
N LEU A 31 16.25 -9.27 -4.69
CA LEU A 31 17.29 -8.75 -5.58
C LEU A 31 17.58 -7.30 -5.22
N HIS A 32 18.86 -6.93 -5.31
CA HIS A 32 19.30 -5.56 -5.10
C HIS A 32 19.88 -4.99 -6.37
N GLN A 33 19.69 -3.68 -6.57
CA GLN A 33 20.37 -2.98 -7.65
C GLN A 33 21.87 -2.87 -7.31
N VAL A 34 22.69 -3.43 -8.18
CA VAL A 34 24.15 -3.39 -8.09
C VAL A 34 24.72 -2.76 -9.35
N HIS A 35 25.84 -2.08 -9.20
CA HIS A 35 26.61 -1.57 -10.32
C HIS A 35 27.34 -2.76 -10.97
N GLU A 36 27.01 -3.06 -12.22
CA GLU A 36 27.45 -4.26 -12.94
C GLU A 36 28.97 -4.50 -12.94
N PRO A 37 29.83 -3.48 -13.11
CA PRO A 37 31.29 -3.69 -13.15
C PRO A 37 31.93 -4.10 -11.83
N ASP A 38 31.38 -3.69 -10.68
CA ASP A 38 32.03 -3.85 -9.35
C ASP A 38 31.14 -4.54 -8.30
N GLY A 39 29.87 -4.81 -8.61
CA GLY A 39 28.91 -5.40 -7.68
C GLY A 39 28.48 -4.47 -6.54
N GLY A 40 28.86 -3.19 -6.58
CA GLY A 40 28.58 -2.20 -5.54
C GLY A 40 27.09 -1.86 -5.46
N ARG A 41 26.55 -1.65 -4.26
CA ARG A 41 25.14 -1.27 -4.08
C ARG A 41 24.85 0.12 -4.64
N VAL A 42 23.85 0.22 -5.51
CA VAL A 42 23.39 1.50 -6.05
C VAL A 42 22.53 2.22 -5.01
N ARG A 43 22.73 3.54 -4.88
CA ARG A 43 21.91 4.42 -4.02
C ARG A 43 21.12 5.39 -4.88
N VAL A 44 19.86 5.61 -4.52
CA VAL A 44 18.98 6.58 -5.18
C VAL A 44 19.05 7.91 -4.43
N LYS A 45 19.15 9.01 -5.18
CA LYS A 45 19.02 10.38 -4.67
C LYS A 45 17.76 11.02 -5.24
N TRP A 46 17.01 11.71 -4.40
CA TRP A 46 15.85 12.48 -4.81
C TRP A 46 16.31 13.89 -5.16
N VAL A 47 15.89 14.39 -6.32
CA VAL A 47 16.26 15.73 -6.80
C VAL A 47 14.98 16.48 -7.14
N CYS A 48 14.86 17.73 -6.69
CA CYS A 48 13.73 18.58 -7.02
C CYS A 48 13.84 19.07 -8.47
N GLU A 49 12.76 18.95 -9.23
CA GLU A 49 12.73 19.35 -10.64
C GLU A 49 12.82 20.87 -10.84
N VAL A 50 12.39 21.65 -9.86
CA VAL A 50 12.30 23.12 -9.97
C VAL A 50 13.67 23.79 -9.77
N ASP A 51 14.45 23.33 -8.80
CA ASP A 51 15.72 23.97 -8.41
C ASP A 51 16.95 23.06 -8.61
N GLY A 52 16.75 21.78 -8.98
CA GLY A 52 17.82 20.82 -9.19
C GLY A 52 18.55 20.40 -7.90
N ALA A 53 18.06 20.77 -6.73
CA ALA A 53 18.69 20.44 -5.46
C ALA A 53 18.36 19.00 -5.02
N GLU A 54 19.32 18.36 -4.35
CA GLU A 54 19.08 17.08 -3.68
C GLU A 54 18.16 17.30 -2.47
N VAL A 55 17.06 16.55 -2.42
CA VAL A 55 16.02 16.72 -1.38
C VAL A 55 16.08 15.56 -0.39
N PRO A 56 16.21 15.84 0.92
CA PRO A 56 16.13 14.79 1.92
C PRO A 56 14.69 14.27 2.04
N PRO A 57 14.48 12.97 2.34
CA PRO A 57 13.14 12.38 2.44
C PRO A 57 12.16 13.09 3.40
N THR A 58 12.68 13.78 4.42
CA THR A 58 11.89 14.54 5.39
C THR A 58 11.22 15.78 4.80
N GLU A 59 11.74 16.31 3.69
CA GLU A 59 11.20 17.47 2.98
C GLU A 59 10.24 17.06 1.86
N ILE A 60 10.14 15.75 1.57
CA ILE A 60 9.26 15.22 0.53
C ILE A 60 7.85 15.02 1.12
N VAL A 61 6.93 15.91 0.75
CA VAL A 61 5.52 15.85 1.12
C VAL A 61 4.63 15.48 -0.07
N LYS A 62 3.37 15.12 0.20
CA LYS A 62 2.40 14.81 -0.86
C LYS A 62 1.82 16.11 -1.42
N GLY A 63 1.80 16.25 -2.74
CA GLY A 63 1.15 17.35 -3.45
C GLY A 63 0.05 16.85 -4.38
N HIS A 64 -1.05 17.59 -4.50
CA HIS A 64 -2.07 17.36 -5.52
C HIS A 64 -2.03 18.48 -6.56
N PRO A 65 -1.81 18.19 -7.85
CA PRO A 65 -1.84 19.21 -8.89
C PRO A 65 -3.27 19.69 -9.11
N VAL A 66 -3.47 21.00 -9.25
CA VAL A 66 -4.76 21.59 -9.60
C VAL A 66 -4.74 22.15 -11.03
N PRO A 67 -5.91 22.26 -11.69
CA PRO A 67 -6.00 22.89 -13.00
C PRO A 67 -5.38 24.30 -12.98
N GLY A 68 -4.42 24.54 -13.88
CA GLY A 68 -3.64 25.79 -13.92
C GLY A 68 -2.18 25.67 -13.50
N GLY A 69 -1.75 24.49 -13.01
CA GLY A 69 -0.34 24.20 -12.71
C GLY A 69 0.09 24.47 -11.27
N ASP A 70 -0.81 25.00 -10.43
CA ASP A 70 -0.57 25.11 -8.99
C ASP A 70 -0.59 23.72 -8.32
N VAL A 71 0.08 23.60 -7.17
CA VAL A 71 0.13 22.35 -6.39
C VAL A 71 -0.35 22.62 -4.97
N VAL A 72 -1.34 21.85 -4.51
CA VAL A 72 -1.80 21.87 -3.13
C VAL A 72 -0.94 20.92 -2.30
N LEU A 73 -0.20 21.46 -1.33
CA LEU A 73 0.59 20.67 -0.40
C LEU A 73 -0.31 20.05 0.67
N LEU A 74 -0.17 18.75 0.90
CA LEU A 74 -0.88 17.99 1.92
C LEU A 74 0.12 17.58 3.00
N THR A 75 -0.01 18.19 4.16
CA THR A 75 0.85 17.93 5.32
C THR A 75 0.33 16.75 6.14
N GLY A 76 1.18 16.20 7.01
CA GLY A 76 0.76 15.16 7.95
C GLY A 76 -0.40 15.58 8.85
N GLY A 77 -0.52 16.87 9.18
CA GLY A 77 -1.63 17.42 9.96
C GLY A 77 -2.96 17.41 9.20
N ASP A 78 -2.94 17.68 7.89
CA ASP A 78 -4.13 17.60 7.05
C ASP A 78 -4.66 16.17 7.01
N PHE A 79 -3.77 15.17 6.83
CA PHE A 79 -4.15 13.76 6.89
C PHE A 79 -4.67 13.34 8.27
N ALA A 80 -4.06 13.83 9.35
CA ALA A 80 -4.51 13.52 10.70
C ALA A 80 -5.93 14.02 10.98
N SER A 81 -6.31 15.16 10.41
CA SER A 81 -7.67 15.70 10.52
C SER A 81 -8.74 14.88 9.78
N LEU A 82 -8.33 14.08 8.79
CA LEU A 82 -9.20 13.20 8.03
C LEU A 82 -9.43 11.84 8.72
N ILE A 83 -8.63 11.50 9.74
CA ILE A 83 -8.73 10.21 10.44
C ILE A 83 -10.02 10.19 11.27
N ALA A 84 -10.94 9.31 10.91
CA ALA A 84 -12.17 9.06 11.67
C ALA A 84 -11.86 8.54 13.10
N PRO A 85 -12.73 8.82 14.10
CA PRO A 85 -12.50 8.47 15.51
C PRO A 85 -12.37 6.96 15.81
N THR A 86 -12.73 6.08 14.87
CA THR A 86 -12.64 4.62 14.95
C THR A 86 -11.25 4.12 14.54
N THR A 87 -10.23 4.53 15.28
CA THR A 87 -8.82 4.29 14.88
C THR A 87 -8.43 2.80 14.97
N GLN A 88 -9.17 1.97 15.70
CA GLN A 88 -8.84 0.55 15.95
C GLN A 88 -10.08 -0.34 16.15
N SER A 89 -11.19 -0.05 15.47
CA SER A 89 -12.39 -0.92 15.49
C SER A 89 -12.62 -1.59 14.14
N MET A 90 -13.25 -2.76 14.23
CA MET A 90 -13.85 -3.51 13.13
C MET A 90 -15.34 -3.58 13.38
N ASP A 91 -16.12 -2.79 12.67
CA ASP A 91 -17.56 -2.68 12.91
C ASP A 91 -18.32 -3.54 11.90
N VAL A 92 -19.11 -4.49 12.39
CA VAL A 92 -19.95 -5.35 11.54
C VAL A 92 -21.11 -4.55 10.98
N VAL A 93 -21.15 -4.43 9.66
CA VAL A 93 -22.19 -3.73 8.89
C VAL A 93 -23.36 -4.66 8.57
N GLY A 94 -23.09 -5.93 8.31
CA GLY A 94 -24.12 -6.90 7.97
C GLY A 94 -23.58 -8.29 7.69
N PHE A 95 -24.47 -9.23 7.35
CA PHE A 95 -24.13 -10.61 7.05
C PHE A 95 -24.70 -11.02 5.68
N THR A 96 -23.88 -11.61 4.84
CA THR A 96 -24.26 -12.03 3.49
C THR A 96 -23.74 -13.45 3.19
N PRO A 97 -24.39 -14.24 2.31
CA PRO A 97 -23.80 -15.47 1.79
C PRO A 97 -22.48 -15.20 1.05
N ALA A 98 -21.50 -16.09 1.22
CA ALA A 98 -20.17 -15.92 0.60
C ALA A 98 -20.22 -15.82 -0.93
N GLU A 99 -21.12 -16.57 -1.56
CA GLU A 99 -21.37 -16.61 -3.01
C GLU A 99 -21.92 -15.31 -3.60
N GLN A 100 -22.43 -14.38 -2.77
CA GLN A 100 -22.86 -13.06 -3.25
C GLN A 100 -21.70 -12.08 -3.39
N VAL A 101 -20.52 -12.41 -2.84
CA VAL A 101 -19.34 -11.56 -2.94
C VAL A 101 -18.46 -12.10 -4.05
N ASP A 102 -18.42 -11.37 -5.17
CA ASP A 102 -17.54 -11.70 -6.29
C ASP A 102 -16.07 -11.72 -5.81
N PRO A 103 -15.28 -12.74 -6.16
CA PRO A 103 -13.88 -12.84 -5.76
C PRO A 103 -13.03 -11.60 -6.09
N THR A 104 -13.42 -10.83 -7.11
CA THR A 104 -12.76 -9.56 -7.52
C THR A 104 -12.76 -8.51 -6.43
N TYR A 105 -13.68 -8.59 -5.45
CA TYR A 105 -13.68 -7.67 -4.32
C TYR A 105 -12.54 -7.95 -3.33
N PHE A 106 -12.01 -9.16 -3.21
CA PHE A 106 -11.02 -9.49 -2.18
C PHE A 106 -9.61 -9.03 -2.55
N ALA A 107 -8.87 -8.47 -1.57
CA ALA A 107 -7.53 -7.94 -1.77
C ALA A 107 -6.44 -8.65 -0.94
N ARG A 108 -6.57 -8.68 0.40
CA ARG A 108 -5.57 -9.27 1.30
C ARG A 108 -6.24 -10.02 2.44
N SER A 109 -5.65 -11.14 2.84
CA SER A 109 -6.18 -11.99 3.91
C SER A 109 -5.35 -11.87 5.19
N TYR A 110 -6.02 -11.85 6.33
CA TYR A 110 -5.43 -11.75 7.66
C TYR A 110 -6.08 -12.76 8.62
N TYR A 111 -5.28 -13.51 9.37
CA TYR A 111 -5.76 -14.31 10.48
C TYR A 111 -6.03 -13.45 11.70
N LEU A 112 -7.17 -13.63 12.36
CA LEU A 112 -7.50 -12.94 13.60
C LEU A 112 -7.28 -13.87 14.79
N GLU A 113 -6.49 -13.42 15.76
CA GLU A 113 -6.28 -14.09 17.04
C GLU A 113 -7.01 -13.29 18.13
N PRO A 114 -7.91 -13.90 18.92
CA PRO A 114 -8.51 -13.22 20.06
C PRO A 114 -7.50 -13.02 21.19
N GLU A 115 -7.60 -11.88 21.88
CA GLU A 115 -6.93 -11.76 23.18
C GLU A 115 -7.65 -12.63 24.23
N PRO A 116 -6.98 -13.05 25.32
CA PRO A 116 -7.56 -13.98 26.30
C PRO A 116 -8.93 -13.56 26.86
N ALA A 117 -9.17 -12.25 27.01
CA ALA A 117 -10.45 -11.71 27.47
C ALA A 117 -11.59 -11.84 26.44
N GLY A 118 -11.26 -11.99 25.15
CA GLY A 118 -12.19 -12.07 24.02
C GLY A 118 -12.45 -13.47 23.50
N THR A 119 -11.82 -14.52 24.06
CA THR A 119 -11.90 -15.88 23.49
C THR A 119 -13.33 -16.43 23.40
N LYS A 120 -14.13 -16.30 24.46
CA LYS A 120 -15.52 -16.80 24.46
C LYS A 120 -16.40 -16.13 23.38
N PRO A 121 -16.51 -14.79 23.30
CA PRO A 121 -17.30 -14.17 22.25
C PRO A 121 -16.70 -14.35 20.85
N TYR A 122 -15.38 -14.49 20.72
CA TYR A 122 -14.73 -14.86 19.46
C TYR A 122 -15.17 -16.22 18.94
N VAL A 123 -15.11 -17.26 19.79
CA VAL A 123 -15.57 -18.60 19.43
C VAL A 123 -17.06 -18.60 19.12
N LEU A 124 -17.87 -17.87 19.89
CA LEU A 124 -19.30 -17.72 19.62
C LEU A 124 -19.57 -17.13 18.23
N LEU A 125 -18.85 -16.06 17.85
CA LEU A 125 -18.98 -15.45 16.52
C LEU A 125 -18.53 -16.43 15.43
N SER A 126 -17.42 -17.14 15.63
CA SER A 126 -16.92 -18.15 14.70
C SER A 126 -17.95 -19.27 14.47
N GLU A 127 -18.49 -19.85 15.53
CA GLU A 127 -19.52 -20.89 15.45
C GLU A 127 -20.80 -20.37 14.78
N ALA A 128 -21.24 -19.14 15.10
CA ALA A 128 -22.42 -18.54 14.49
C ALA A 128 -22.23 -18.29 12.98
N LEU A 129 -21.05 -17.86 12.54
CA LEU A 129 -20.73 -17.70 11.12
C LEU A 129 -20.73 -19.04 10.39
N GLN A 130 -20.12 -20.07 10.96
CA GLN A 130 -20.10 -21.42 10.38
C GLN A 130 -21.51 -22.01 10.25
N GLN A 131 -22.30 -21.98 11.33
CA GLN A 131 -23.65 -22.55 11.33
C GLN A 131 -24.61 -21.81 10.39
N SER A 132 -24.44 -20.49 10.25
CA SER A 132 -25.28 -19.69 9.36
C SER A 132 -24.89 -19.77 7.89
N GLY A 133 -23.68 -20.26 7.57
CA GLY A 133 -23.14 -20.27 6.20
C GLY A 133 -22.93 -18.85 5.63
N ARG A 134 -22.77 -17.85 6.50
CA ARG A 134 -22.64 -16.44 6.11
C ARG A 134 -21.26 -15.90 6.43
N ILE A 135 -20.91 -14.81 5.76
CA ILE A 135 -19.76 -13.96 6.06
C ILE A 135 -20.25 -12.62 6.63
N ALA A 136 -19.45 -12.03 7.51
CA ALA A 136 -19.74 -10.71 8.07
C ALA A 136 -19.04 -9.63 7.23
N ILE A 137 -19.78 -8.67 6.70
CA ILE A 137 -19.20 -7.48 6.08
C ILE A 137 -18.86 -6.48 7.18
N VAL A 138 -17.63 -6.00 7.18
CA VAL A 138 -17.09 -5.10 8.20
C VAL A 138 -16.50 -3.84 7.57
N LYS A 139 -16.51 -2.76 8.34
CA LYS A 139 -15.64 -1.60 8.12
C LYS A 139 -14.48 -1.69 9.09
N VAL A 140 -13.26 -1.57 8.59
CA VAL A 140 -12.06 -1.66 9.41
C VAL A 140 -11.07 -0.56 9.05
N THR A 141 -10.45 0.03 10.09
CA THR A 141 -9.39 1.01 9.91
C THR A 141 -8.02 0.32 9.90
N LEU A 142 -7.43 0.11 8.71
CA LEU A 142 -6.06 -0.37 8.55
C LEU A 142 -5.16 0.79 8.08
N ARG A 143 -3.97 0.93 8.68
CA ARG A 143 -2.93 1.89 8.25
C ARG A 143 -3.49 3.30 7.96
N GLN A 144 -4.35 3.80 8.87
CA GLN A 144 -4.99 5.13 8.80
C GLN A 144 -6.05 5.32 7.71
N ARG A 145 -6.59 4.24 7.12
CA ARG A 145 -7.70 4.30 6.17
C ARG A 145 -8.80 3.32 6.54
N GLU A 146 -10.05 3.76 6.45
CA GLU A 146 -11.20 2.86 6.49
C GLU A 146 -11.26 2.07 5.18
N THR A 147 -11.40 0.76 5.29
CA THR A 147 -11.58 -0.16 4.18
C THR A 147 -12.71 -1.13 4.51
N LEU A 148 -13.38 -1.63 3.47
CA LEU A 148 -14.31 -2.73 3.63
C LEU A 148 -13.53 -4.02 3.90
N GLY A 149 -14.17 -4.96 4.58
CA GLY A 149 -13.65 -6.29 4.72
C GLY A 149 -14.75 -7.33 4.90
N ALA A 150 -14.39 -8.59 4.72
CA ALA A 150 -15.22 -9.73 5.03
C ALA A 150 -14.58 -10.56 6.13
N LEU A 151 -15.36 -10.91 7.15
CA LEU A 151 -15.02 -11.90 8.15
C LEU A 151 -15.62 -13.23 7.76
N ARG A 152 -14.77 -14.24 7.60
CA ARG A 152 -15.18 -15.62 7.33
C ARG A 152 -14.35 -16.60 8.12
N VAL A 153 -14.87 -17.79 8.37
CA VAL A 153 -14.16 -18.79 9.17
C VAL A 153 -13.47 -19.80 8.27
N ARG A 154 -12.19 -20.08 8.53
CA ARG A 154 -11.43 -21.20 7.97
C ARG A 154 -10.63 -21.86 9.07
N ASP A 155 -10.64 -23.19 9.12
CA ASP A 155 -9.82 -23.97 10.05
C ASP A 155 -9.97 -23.51 11.52
N GLN A 156 -11.20 -23.21 11.93
CA GLN A 156 -11.58 -22.66 13.25
C GLN A 156 -11.00 -21.26 13.59
N VAL A 157 -10.46 -20.55 12.59
CA VAL A 157 -9.94 -19.19 12.71
C VAL A 157 -10.78 -18.23 11.87
N ILE A 158 -11.12 -17.07 12.42
CA ILE A 158 -11.72 -15.98 11.67
C ILE A 158 -10.63 -15.33 10.82
N VAL A 159 -10.86 -15.32 9.52
CA VAL A 159 -10.05 -14.65 8.51
C VAL A 159 -10.75 -13.35 8.14
N LEU A 160 -10.02 -12.24 8.27
CA LEU A 160 -10.38 -10.95 7.68
C LEU A 160 -9.81 -10.89 6.27
N GLU A 161 -10.68 -10.71 5.28
CA GLU A 161 -10.28 -10.36 3.92
C GLU A 161 -10.62 -8.91 3.67
N THR A 162 -9.62 -8.06 3.45
CA THR A 162 -9.86 -6.68 3.05
C THR A 162 -10.45 -6.66 1.65
N MET A 163 -11.40 -5.76 1.42
CA MET A 163 -12.11 -5.64 0.16
C MET A 163 -11.82 -4.30 -0.53
N LEU A 164 -11.79 -4.34 -1.86
CA LEU A 164 -11.81 -3.16 -2.70
C LEU A 164 -13.19 -2.48 -2.61
N TRP A 165 -13.22 -1.16 -2.69
CA TRP A 165 -14.46 -0.42 -2.81
C TRP A 165 -15.08 -0.64 -4.20
N PRO A 166 -16.42 -0.55 -4.33
CA PRO A 166 -17.08 -0.79 -5.63
C PRO A 166 -16.60 0.12 -6.77
N ASP A 167 -16.13 1.33 -6.47
CA ASP A 167 -15.56 2.28 -7.42
C ASP A 167 -14.12 1.97 -7.83
N GLU A 168 -13.42 1.12 -7.08
CA GLU A 168 -12.08 0.64 -7.43
C GLU A 168 -12.14 -0.53 -8.43
N ILE A 169 -13.31 -1.16 -8.60
CA ILE A 169 -13.52 -2.28 -9.51
C ILE A 169 -13.95 -1.77 -10.89
N ARG A 170 -13.13 -2.05 -11.89
CA ARG A 170 -13.43 -1.69 -13.27
C ARG A 170 -14.53 -2.58 -13.83
N ARG A 171 -15.45 -1.97 -14.58
CA ARG A 171 -16.46 -2.72 -15.34
C ARG A 171 -15.85 -3.18 -16.66
N PRO A 172 -16.00 -4.46 -17.04
CA PRO A 172 -15.59 -4.91 -18.37
C PRO A 172 -16.48 -4.23 -19.42
N ASP A 173 -15.86 -3.62 -20.42
CA ASP A 173 -16.52 -2.95 -21.56
C ASP A 173 -15.73 -3.27 -22.82
N PHE A 174 -15.91 -4.49 -23.32
CA PHE A 174 -15.19 -5.01 -24.48
C PHE A 174 -16.16 -5.20 -25.65
N PRO A 175 -15.77 -4.89 -26.90
CA PRO A 175 -16.66 -4.96 -28.06
C PRO A 175 -17.35 -6.32 -28.24
N PHE A 176 -16.63 -7.42 -28.01
CA PHE A 176 -17.15 -8.78 -28.18
C PHE A 176 -18.34 -9.10 -27.26
N LEU A 177 -18.53 -8.37 -26.15
CA LEU A 177 -19.69 -8.56 -25.26
C LEU A 177 -21.01 -8.10 -25.91
N HIS A 178 -20.92 -7.33 -27.00
CA HIS A 178 -22.07 -6.81 -27.74
C HIS A 178 -22.23 -7.47 -29.12
N GLU A 179 -21.39 -8.46 -29.43
CA GLU A 179 -21.45 -9.21 -30.68
C GLU A 179 -22.31 -10.47 -30.51
N ASP A 180 -23.24 -10.68 -31.44
CA ASP A 180 -24.00 -11.93 -31.51
C ASP A 180 -23.16 -13.01 -32.20
N VAL A 181 -22.55 -13.89 -31.40
CA VAL A 181 -21.77 -15.03 -31.89
C VAL A 181 -22.64 -16.28 -31.90
N ASP A 182 -22.89 -16.85 -33.09
CA ASP A 182 -23.64 -18.10 -33.23
C ASP A 182 -22.76 -19.31 -32.87
N LEU A 183 -23.14 -20.04 -31.81
CA LEU A 183 -22.43 -21.23 -31.35
C LEU A 183 -23.21 -22.48 -31.77
N ARG A 184 -22.58 -23.32 -32.60
CA ARG A 184 -23.20 -24.59 -33.02
C ARG A 184 -23.27 -25.54 -31.83
N ARG A 185 -24.44 -26.15 -31.61
CA ARG A 185 -24.65 -27.11 -30.50
C ARG A 185 -23.62 -28.25 -30.46
N GLY A 186 -23.12 -28.69 -31.62
CA GLY A 186 -22.09 -29.73 -31.70
C GLY A 186 -20.74 -29.28 -31.17
N GLU A 187 -20.33 -28.05 -31.49
CA GLU A 187 -19.08 -27.44 -31.01
C GLU A 187 -19.14 -27.22 -29.50
N LEU A 188 -20.28 -26.70 -29.00
CA LEU A 188 -20.49 -26.52 -27.56
C LEU A 188 -20.40 -27.85 -26.80
N ARG A 189 -21.04 -28.92 -27.29
CA ARG A 189 -20.95 -30.23 -26.65
C ARG A 189 -19.52 -30.77 -26.61
N ASN A 190 -18.79 -30.66 -27.72
CA ASN A 190 -17.40 -31.12 -27.77
C ASN A 190 -16.51 -30.33 -26.80
N ALA A 191 -16.71 -29.02 -26.69
CA ALA A 191 -16.00 -28.18 -25.73
C ALA A 191 -16.31 -28.57 -24.28
N VAL A 192 -17.58 -28.83 -23.95
CA VAL A 192 -17.97 -29.28 -22.60
C VAL A 192 -17.33 -30.63 -22.26
N SER A 193 -17.36 -31.61 -23.16
CA SER A 193 -16.70 -32.91 -22.92
C SER A 193 -15.18 -32.76 -22.72
N LEU A 194 -14.52 -31.88 -23.48
CA LEU A 194 -13.11 -31.60 -23.27
C LEU A 194 -12.83 -30.99 -21.89
N ILE A 195 -13.72 -30.13 -21.39
CA ILE A 195 -13.61 -29.56 -20.03
C ILE A 195 -13.76 -30.67 -18.99
N GLU A 196 -14.75 -31.55 -19.14
CA GLU A 196 -14.97 -32.68 -18.24
C GLU A 196 -13.75 -33.62 -18.21
N ASP A 197 -13.20 -33.96 -19.37
CA ASP A 197 -12.01 -34.81 -19.50
C ASP A 197 -10.76 -34.21 -18.84
N LEU A 198 -10.66 -32.88 -18.80
CA LEU A 198 -9.53 -32.13 -18.20
C LEU A 198 -9.80 -31.69 -16.76
N THR A 199 -11.00 -31.92 -16.22
CA THR A 199 -11.37 -31.50 -14.86
C THR A 199 -10.67 -32.36 -13.82
N GLN A 200 -10.02 -31.73 -12.85
CA GLN A 200 -9.32 -32.38 -11.74
C GLN A 200 -9.52 -31.59 -10.46
N ASP A 201 -9.40 -32.26 -9.31
CA ASP A 201 -9.41 -31.59 -8.01
C ASP A 201 -8.22 -30.64 -7.87
N PHE A 202 -8.49 -29.45 -7.33
CA PHE A 202 -7.45 -28.46 -7.10
C PHE A 202 -6.61 -28.83 -5.86
N GLU A 203 -5.41 -29.36 -6.11
CA GLU A 203 -4.40 -29.62 -5.08
C GLU A 203 -3.27 -28.58 -5.18
N PRO A 204 -3.22 -27.58 -4.27
CA PRO A 204 -2.23 -26.51 -4.33
C PRO A 204 -0.77 -26.99 -4.40
N GLY A 205 -0.45 -28.09 -3.70
CA GLY A 205 0.90 -28.64 -3.63
C GLY A 205 1.45 -29.24 -4.92
N ARG A 206 0.62 -29.42 -5.96
CA ARG A 206 1.08 -29.87 -7.29
C ARG A 206 1.73 -28.76 -8.11
N TYR A 207 1.53 -27.50 -7.72
CA TYR A 207 2.03 -26.35 -8.44
C TYR A 207 3.27 -25.79 -7.76
N THR A 208 4.31 -25.53 -8.53
CA THR A 208 5.53 -24.88 -8.05
C THR A 208 5.86 -23.64 -8.87
N ASP A 209 6.51 -22.67 -8.24
CA ASP A 209 7.03 -21.49 -8.91
C ASP A 209 8.33 -21.85 -9.65
N ARG A 210 8.18 -22.25 -10.91
CA ARG A 210 9.31 -22.59 -11.80
C ARG A 210 10.26 -21.44 -12.01
N TYR A 211 9.79 -20.19 -11.95
CA TYR A 211 10.67 -19.03 -12.12
C TYR A 211 11.60 -18.91 -10.91
N ARG A 212 11.06 -19.06 -9.70
CA ARG A 212 11.85 -19.08 -8.47
C ARG A 212 12.89 -20.20 -8.48
N GLU A 213 12.48 -21.43 -8.81
CA GLU A 213 13.39 -22.58 -8.91
C GLU A 213 14.51 -22.33 -9.94
N ALA A 214 14.17 -21.79 -11.11
CA ALA A 214 15.15 -21.45 -12.15
C ALA A 214 16.11 -20.35 -11.70
N LEU A 215 15.62 -19.35 -10.96
CA LEU A 215 16.44 -18.27 -10.43
C LEU A 215 17.39 -18.75 -9.33
N GLU A 216 16.93 -19.61 -8.41
CA GLU A 216 17.79 -20.27 -7.41
C GLU A 216 18.89 -21.10 -8.07
N ALA A 217 18.53 -21.91 -9.08
CA ALA A 217 19.49 -22.71 -9.84
C ALA A 217 20.51 -21.83 -10.58
N LEU A 218 20.09 -20.71 -11.16
CA LEU A 218 20.98 -19.76 -11.83
C LEU A 218 21.95 -19.10 -10.85
N ILE A 219 21.47 -18.68 -9.68
CA ILE A 219 22.31 -18.12 -8.61
C ILE A 219 23.35 -19.15 -8.17
N GLN A 220 22.92 -20.40 -7.92
CA GLN A 220 23.83 -21.46 -7.49
C GLN A 220 24.88 -21.78 -8.56
N ALA A 221 24.49 -21.88 -9.83
CA ALA A 221 25.42 -22.11 -10.93
C ALA A 221 26.48 -20.99 -11.07
N LYS A 222 26.09 -19.72 -10.84
CA LYS A 222 27.04 -18.60 -10.83
C LYS A 222 27.97 -18.64 -9.61
N LEU A 223 27.48 -19.06 -8.45
CA LEU A 223 28.31 -19.25 -7.25
C LEU A 223 29.35 -20.35 -7.45
N ASP A 224 28.93 -21.50 -7.99
CA ASP A 224 29.82 -22.66 -8.21
C ASP A 224 30.80 -22.43 -9.37
N GLY A 225 30.45 -21.57 -10.32
CA GLY A 225 31.30 -21.16 -11.44
C GLY A 225 32.25 -19.99 -11.14
N ASP A 226 32.36 -19.56 -9.88
CA ASP A 226 33.17 -18.40 -9.43
C ASP A 226 32.85 -17.06 -10.15
N ASP A 227 31.66 -16.91 -10.74
CA ASP A 227 31.17 -15.67 -11.37
C ASP A 227 30.58 -14.73 -10.31
N VAL A 228 31.40 -14.38 -9.32
CA VAL A 228 31.03 -13.59 -8.14
C VAL A 228 31.92 -12.38 -8.02
N LEU A 229 31.32 -11.19 -8.09
CA LEU A 229 32.01 -9.94 -7.75
C LEU A 229 32.04 -9.76 -6.23
N GLN A 230 33.22 -9.49 -5.67
CA GLN A 230 33.39 -9.14 -4.26
C GLN A 230 33.59 -7.63 -4.11
N PRO A 231 32.51 -6.84 -3.98
CA PRO A 231 32.65 -5.43 -3.63
C PRO A 231 33.32 -5.35 -2.25
N THR A 232 34.46 -4.66 -2.14
CA THR A 232 35.19 -4.67 -0.87
C THR A 232 34.40 -3.90 0.20
N ALA A 233 34.30 -4.47 1.40
CA ALA A 233 33.65 -3.83 2.55
C ALA A 233 34.31 -2.48 2.92
N ALA A 234 35.60 -2.32 2.60
CA ALA A 234 36.36 -1.09 2.82
C ALA A 234 35.86 0.07 1.96
N GLU A 235 35.58 -0.14 0.66
CA GLU A 235 35.07 0.90 -0.25
C GLU A 235 33.62 1.29 0.09
N GLN A 236 32.81 0.32 0.53
CA GLN A 236 31.45 0.58 1.01
C GLN A 236 31.45 1.39 2.32
N ALA A 237 32.34 1.07 3.26
CA ALA A 237 32.51 1.80 4.51
C ALA A 237 33.08 3.20 4.30
N GLU A 238 34.02 3.36 3.37
CA GLU A 238 34.58 4.67 2.99
C GLU A 238 33.50 5.57 2.35
N GLY A 239 32.62 4.98 1.52
CA GLY A 239 31.45 5.67 0.97
C GLY A 239 30.46 6.14 2.04
N VAL A 240 30.25 5.38 3.11
CA VAL A 240 29.44 5.79 4.28
C VAL A 240 30.12 6.93 5.05
N THR A 241 31.43 6.85 5.23
CA THR A 241 32.24 7.83 5.96
C THR A 241 32.30 9.18 5.22
N ARG A 242 32.45 9.17 3.89
CA ARG A 242 32.37 10.39 3.06
C ARG A 242 31.00 11.06 3.13
N LEU A 243 29.93 10.26 3.22
CA LEU A 243 28.57 10.78 3.34
C LEU A 243 28.32 11.41 4.70
N LEU A 244 28.77 10.78 5.79
CA LEU A 244 28.74 11.38 7.13
C LEU A 244 29.50 12.71 7.17
N ALA A 245 30.67 12.77 6.54
CA ALA A 245 31.46 13.99 6.44
C ALA A 245 30.82 15.07 5.54
N ALA A 246 30.05 14.69 4.52
CA ALA A 246 29.28 15.61 3.68
C ALA A 246 28.03 16.12 4.40
N LEU A 247 27.34 15.24 5.14
CA LEU A 247 26.18 15.58 5.97
C LEU A 247 26.57 16.53 7.10
N GLN A 248 27.70 16.28 7.77
CA GLN A 248 28.23 17.15 8.82
C GLN A 248 28.63 18.52 8.26
N ARG A 249 29.20 18.58 7.05
CA ARG A 249 29.49 19.86 6.37
C ARG A 249 28.21 20.63 6.02
N SER A 250 27.20 19.95 5.48
CA SER A 250 25.90 20.56 5.19
C SER A 250 25.14 20.98 6.47
N ALA A 251 25.32 20.26 7.58
CA ALA A 251 24.71 20.60 8.87
C ALA A 251 25.39 21.78 9.56
N VAL A 252 26.72 21.91 9.45
CA VAL A 252 27.48 23.05 10.00
C VAL A 252 27.21 24.34 9.21
N GLU A 253 26.92 24.25 7.91
CA GLU A 253 26.45 25.42 7.13
C GLU A 253 25.02 25.85 7.53
N ALA A 254 24.18 24.90 7.98
CA ALA A 254 22.84 25.16 8.49
C ALA A 254 22.81 25.74 9.93
N ASP A 255 23.88 25.59 10.71
CA ASP A 255 23.94 26.02 12.12
C ASP A 255 24.38 27.50 12.29
N SER A 256 24.56 28.23 11.19
CA SER A 256 24.73 29.68 11.21
C SER A 256 23.39 30.40 11.39
N ASP A 257 23.01 30.54 12.66
CA ASP A 257 21.97 31.40 13.24
C ASP A 257 20.53 31.19 12.68
N PRO A 258 19.89 30.06 13.02
CA PRO A 258 18.53 29.73 12.57
C PRO A 258 17.48 30.75 13.07
N VAL A 259 17.73 31.45 14.18
CA VAL A 259 16.82 32.46 14.74
C VAL A 259 16.96 33.79 13.98
N GLY A 260 18.17 34.17 13.57
CA GLY A 260 18.42 35.30 12.68
C GLY A 260 17.77 35.13 11.31
N LYS A 261 17.97 33.96 10.69
CA LYS A 261 17.39 33.64 9.37
C LYS A 261 15.87 33.49 9.40
N ALA A 262 15.28 32.94 10.46
CA ALA A 262 13.82 32.88 10.61
C ALA A 262 13.17 34.27 10.77
N LYS A 263 13.84 35.20 11.48
CA LYS A 263 13.40 36.60 11.59
C LYS A 263 13.55 37.36 10.27
N GLU A 264 14.62 37.12 9.53
CA GLU A 264 14.84 37.76 8.23
C GLU A 264 13.91 37.20 7.14
N ALA A 265 13.63 35.89 7.14
CA ALA A 265 12.66 35.24 6.27
C ALA A 265 11.22 35.69 6.57
N SER A 266 10.87 35.85 7.85
CA SER A 266 9.57 36.41 8.27
C SER A 266 9.43 37.89 7.86
N GLY A 267 10.51 38.67 7.95
CA GLY A 267 10.58 40.05 7.44
C GLY A 267 10.38 40.14 5.93
N LYS A 268 11.11 39.34 5.15
CA LYS A 268 10.99 39.27 3.68
C LYS A 268 9.62 38.76 3.22
N ALA A 269 9.03 37.79 3.93
CA ALA A 269 7.68 37.31 3.66
C ALA A 269 6.62 38.40 3.92
N ARG A 270 6.79 39.24 4.95
CA ARG A 270 5.88 40.35 5.27
C ARG A 270 5.97 41.50 4.25
N GLU A 271 7.17 41.77 3.74
CA GLU A 271 7.39 42.74 2.65
C GLU A 271 6.86 42.24 1.30
N ALA A 272 7.04 40.95 0.99
CA ALA A 272 6.46 40.33 -0.21
C ALA A 272 4.92 40.36 -0.17
N ARG A 273 4.31 40.10 0.99
CA ARG A 273 2.84 40.11 1.16
C ARG A 273 2.24 41.52 1.07
N THR A 274 2.99 42.55 1.47
CA THR A 274 2.57 43.96 1.33
C THR A 274 2.77 44.47 -0.10
N ARG A 275 3.83 44.04 -0.81
CA ARG A 275 4.01 44.30 -2.25
C ARG A 275 2.95 43.60 -3.10
N ALA A 276 2.62 42.35 -2.79
CA ALA A 276 1.55 41.60 -3.46
C ALA A 276 0.18 42.26 -3.26
N LYS A 277 -0.16 42.69 -2.04
CA LYS A 277 -1.41 43.45 -1.78
C LYS A 277 -1.46 44.79 -2.53
N LYS A 278 -0.36 45.53 -2.62
CA LYS A 278 -0.29 46.78 -3.42
C LYS A 278 -0.40 46.50 -4.93
N ALA A 279 0.17 45.41 -5.42
CA ALA A 279 0.06 45.00 -6.82
C ALA A 279 -1.38 44.58 -7.17
N SER A 280 -2.04 43.79 -6.32
CA SER A 280 -3.46 43.41 -6.49
C SER A 280 -4.42 44.60 -6.41
N ALA A 281 -4.15 45.59 -5.56
CA ALA A 281 -4.94 46.82 -5.49
C ALA A 281 -4.79 47.70 -6.75
N LYS A 282 -3.58 47.78 -7.32
CA LYS A 282 -3.29 48.53 -8.55
C LYS A 282 -3.86 47.87 -9.81
N ILE A 283 -3.99 46.55 -9.82
CA ILE A 283 -4.67 45.80 -10.89
C ILE A 283 -6.19 46.01 -10.81
N LYS A 284 -6.78 46.01 -9.60
CA LYS A 284 -8.22 46.31 -9.42
C LYS A 284 -8.62 47.76 -9.76
N SER A 285 -7.72 48.74 -9.58
CA SER A 285 -8.01 50.13 -9.97
C SER A 285 -7.92 50.34 -11.48
N ARG A 286 -7.11 49.55 -12.19
CA ARG A 286 -6.91 49.63 -13.65
C ARG A 286 -8.02 48.93 -14.45
N ALA A 287 -8.72 47.98 -13.82
CA ALA A 287 -9.88 47.29 -14.40
C ALA A 287 -11.22 48.06 -14.21
N LYS A 288 -11.21 49.22 -13.55
CA LYS A 288 -12.41 50.04 -13.29
C LYS A 288 -12.47 51.33 -14.13
N THR A 289 -11.52 51.52 -15.04
CA THR A 289 -11.40 52.71 -15.91
C THR A 289 -11.33 52.38 -17.41
N SER A 290 -11.65 51.13 -17.78
CA SER A 290 -11.99 50.73 -19.15
C SER A 290 -13.45 50.33 -19.23
#